data_AF-A0A7H8Q285-F1
#
_entry.id   AF-A0A7H8Q285-F1
#
_cell.length_a   1.000
_cell.length_b   1.000
_cell.length_c   1.000
_cell.angle_alpha   90.00
_cell.angle_beta   90.00
_cell.angle_gamma   90.00
#
_symmetry.space_group_name_H-M   'P 1'
#
loop_
_entity.id
_entity.type
_entity.pdbx_description
1 polymer ?
#
loop_
_entity_poly.entity_id
_entity_poly.type
_entity_poly.pdbx_seq_one_letter_code
_entity_poly.pdbx_strand_id
1 'polypeptide(L)'
;MKALYLFFALFPCIAMANSESKIAIGMGTPYGGFAGLKYSVKANDDIFYAGAGLAHIEDSDIGLTLGWERALNEKHGLGIALRTRTVDGGNAYYPAGYFGLDEPTIRKDGYEVALYGNYTYYFSGASQSGFLAGANIGKQYRKDNVRSYFRNGTFIGIHLGYQF
;
A
#
# COMPACT_ATOMS: atom_id res chain seq x y z
N MET A 1 -11.72 -18.21 22.15
CA MET A 1 -11.51 -17.29 21.00
C MET A 1 -10.50 -16.17 21.24
N LYS A 2 -10.05 -15.86 22.48
CA LYS A 2 -9.09 -14.77 22.74
C LYS A 2 -7.60 -15.13 22.51
N ALA A 3 -7.24 -16.41 22.55
CA ALA A 3 -5.86 -16.87 22.36
C ALA A 3 -5.42 -17.00 20.88
N LEU A 4 -6.37 -17.02 19.93
CA LEU A 4 -6.06 -17.20 18.51
C LEU A 4 -5.39 -15.96 17.90
N TYR A 5 -5.77 -14.76 18.37
CA TYR A 5 -5.13 -13.50 17.94
C TYR A 5 -3.68 -13.39 18.40
N LEU A 6 -3.35 -13.95 19.58
CA LEU A 6 -1.97 -14.01 20.06
C LEU A 6 -1.13 -14.98 19.20
N PHE A 7 -1.73 -16.08 18.77
CA PHE A 7 -1.09 -17.04 17.85
C PHE A 7 -0.81 -16.42 16.47
N PHE A 8 -1.73 -15.63 15.92
CA PHE A 8 -1.51 -14.86 14.68
C PHE A 8 -0.52 -13.71 14.85
N ALA A 9 -0.50 -13.05 16.01
CA ALA A 9 0.45 -11.97 16.31
C ALA A 9 1.88 -12.48 16.56
N LEU A 10 2.04 -13.72 17.04
CA LEU A 10 3.35 -14.34 17.32
C LEU A 10 3.92 -15.14 16.14
N PHE A 11 3.12 -15.45 15.12
CA PHE A 11 3.56 -16.23 13.96
C PHE A 11 4.66 -15.59 13.09
N PRO A 12 4.79 -14.24 12.95
CA PRO A 12 5.91 -13.66 12.23
C PRO A 12 7.22 -13.66 13.03
N CYS A 13 7.16 -13.84 14.37
CA CYS A 13 8.34 -13.65 15.23
C CYS A 13 9.21 -14.90 15.36
N ILE A 14 8.68 -16.11 15.09
CA ILE A 14 9.38 -17.37 15.37
C ILE A 14 9.99 -17.99 14.10
N ALA A 15 9.57 -17.58 12.90
CA ALA A 15 10.08 -18.11 11.63
C ALA A 15 11.27 -17.34 11.02
N MET A 16 11.74 -16.26 11.67
CA MET A 16 12.61 -15.26 11.05
C MET A 16 14.01 -15.13 11.67
N ALA A 17 14.53 -16.20 12.27
CA ALA A 17 15.84 -16.19 12.94
C ALA A 17 17.04 -16.05 11.98
N ASN A 18 16.85 -16.21 10.66
CA ASN A 18 17.93 -16.16 9.67
C ASN A 18 17.57 -15.32 8.42
N SER A 19 16.64 -14.37 8.58
CA SER A 19 16.12 -13.58 7.46
C SER A 19 16.75 -12.20 7.42
N GLU A 20 17.18 -11.76 6.24
CA GLU A 20 17.71 -10.42 6.02
C GLU A 20 16.55 -9.42 6.07
N SER A 21 16.48 -8.61 7.13
CA SER A 21 15.52 -7.51 7.22
C SER A 21 16.11 -6.21 6.70
N LYS A 22 15.28 -5.40 6.04
CA LYS A 22 15.65 -4.10 5.47
C LYS A 22 14.62 -3.05 5.85
N ILE A 23 15.09 -1.84 6.07
CA ILE A 23 14.25 -0.64 6.15
C ILE A 23 14.52 0.17 4.89
N ALA A 24 13.48 0.71 4.29
CA ALA A 24 13.59 1.59 3.14
C ALA A 24 12.74 2.83 3.35
N ILE A 25 13.22 3.95 2.81
CA ILE A 25 12.48 5.19 2.70
C ILE A 25 12.17 5.44 1.23
N GLY A 26 11.03 6.01 0.92
CA GLY A 26 10.69 6.25 -0.47
C GLY A 26 9.29 6.77 -0.71
N MET A 27 8.96 6.76 -1.99
CA MET A 27 7.74 7.26 -2.58
C MET A 27 7.09 6.14 -3.39
N GLY A 28 5.78 6.20 -3.52
CA GLY A 28 4.94 5.23 -4.19
C GLY A 28 4.26 4.24 -3.25
N THR A 29 3.44 3.36 -3.84
CA THR A 29 2.57 2.46 -3.08
C THR A 29 3.26 1.54 -2.09
N PRO A 30 4.47 1.00 -2.33
CA PRO A 30 5.16 0.18 -1.33
C PRO A 30 5.48 0.90 -0.01
N TYR A 31 5.47 2.24 -0.02
CA TYR A 31 5.80 3.11 1.11
C TYR A 31 4.55 3.76 1.75
N GLY A 32 3.35 3.33 1.36
CA GLY A 32 2.09 3.92 1.83
C GLY A 32 1.56 5.05 0.96
N GLY A 33 2.34 5.61 0.01
CA GLY A 33 1.83 6.57 -0.96
C GLY A 33 2.84 7.60 -1.41
N PHE A 34 2.64 8.89 -1.14
CA PHE A 34 3.54 9.94 -1.56
C PHE A 34 4.93 9.79 -0.93
N ALA A 35 5.02 9.61 0.39
CA ALA A 35 6.29 9.44 1.09
C ALA A 35 6.10 8.58 2.33
N GLY A 36 7.03 7.66 2.60
CA GLY A 36 6.95 6.83 3.80
C GLY A 36 8.09 5.84 3.96
N LEU A 37 7.84 4.89 4.84
CA LEU A 37 8.75 3.83 5.22
C LEU A 37 8.24 2.49 4.72
N LYS A 38 9.15 1.60 4.37
CA LYS A 38 8.90 0.20 4.04
C LYS A 38 9.84 -0.66 4.88
N TYR A 39 9.29 -1.55 5.69
CA TYR A 39 10.03 -2.62 6.33
C TYR A 39 9.84 -3.89 5.50
N SER A 40 10.92 -4.58 5.18
CA SER A 40 10.87 -5.81 4.42
C SER A 40 11.74 -6.88 5.04
N VAL A 41 11.35 -8.13 4.87
CA VAL A 41 12.11 -9.28 5.30
C VAL A 41 12.22 -10.27 4.17
N LYS A 42 13.45 -10.69 3.87
CA LYS A 42 13.77 -11.66 2.83
C LYS A 42 13.99 -13.05 3.43
N ALA A 43 13.26 -14.03 2.93
CA ALA A 43 13.39 -15.44 3.22
C ALA A 43 13.62 -16.19 1.90
N ASN A 44 14.86 -16.60 1.63
CA ASN A 44 15.29 -17.10 0.32
C ASN A 44 15.03 -16.06 -0.79
N ASP A 45 14.27 -16.41 -1.82
CA ASP A 45 13.88 -15.49 -2.90
C ASP A 45 12.62 -14.69 -2.58
N ASP A 46 11.92 -15.01 -1.49
CA ASP A 46 10.67 -14.35 -1.12
C ASP A 46 10.93 -13.15 -0.21
N ILE A 47 10.29 -12.02 -0.51
CA ILE A 47 10.40 -10.75 0.20
C ILE A 47 9.00 -10.34 0.65
N PHE A 48 8.79 -10.34 1.96
CA PHE A 48 7.55 -9.86 2.57
C PHE A 48 7.77 -8.45 3.09
N TYR A 49 6.82 -7.55 2.89
CA TYR A 49 6.99 -6.16 3.33
C TYR A 49 5.72 -5.52 3.83
N ALA A 50 5.91 -4.56 4.73
CA ALA A 50 4.90 -3.65 5.23
C ALA A 50 5.38 -2.21 5.02
N GLY A 51 4.52 -1.36 4.49
CA GLY A 51 4.79 0.05 4.25
C GLY A 51 3.78 0.94 4.94
N ALA A 52 4.22 2.11 5.39
CA ALA A 52 3.37 3.13 5.99
C ALA A 52 3.89 4.52 5.65
N GLY A 53 2.98 5.44 5.31
CA GLY A 53 3.39 6.78 4.92
C GLY A 53 2.22 7.70 4.61
N LEU A 54 2.58 8.93 4.25
CA LEU A 54 1.65 9.93 3.74
C LEU A 54 1.15 9.48 2.38
N ALA A 55 -0.17 9.36 2.23
CA ALA A 55 -0.80 8.92 1.01
C ALA A 55 -0.95 10.06 -0.02
N HIS A 56 -1.10 11.29 0.46
CA HIS A 56 -1.27 12.52 -0.31
C HIS A 56 -0.51 13.68 0.39
N ILE A 57 -0.16 14.73 -0.35
CA ILE A 57 0.61 15.87 0.21
C ILE A 57 -0.31 16.85 0.95
N GLU A 58 -1.52 17.04 0.43
CA GLU A 58 -2.41 18.12 0.85
C GLU A 58 -3.38 17.70 1.96
N ASP A 59 -3.85 16.46 1.87
CA ASP A 59 -4.75 15.86 2.84
C ASP A 59 -3.90 14.94 3.70
N SER A 60 -4.07 14.96 5.02
CA SER A 60 -3.25 14.20 5.99
C SER A 60 -3.51 12.68 5.92
N ASP A 61 -3.74 12.17 4.72
CA ASP A 61 -4.09 10.82 4.42
C ASP A 61 -2.92 9.89 4.77
N ILE A 62 -3.23 8.83 5.49
CA ILE A 62 -2.26 7.80 5.84
C ILE A 62 -2.55 6.59 4.97
N GLY A 63 -1.51 6.06 4.35
CA GLY A 63 -1.57 4.81 3.61
C GLY A 63 -0.73 3.73 4.27
N LEU A 64 -1.27 2.52 4.27
CA LEU A 64 -0.63 1.30 4.71
C LEU A 64 -0.57 0.32 3.55
N THR A 65 0.53 -0.40 3.45
CA THR A 65 0.75 -1.40 2.40
C THR A 65 1.26 -2.68 3.01
N LEU A 66 0.76 -3.80 2.52
CA LEU A 66 1.29 -5.14 2.79
C LEU A 66 1.56 -5.80 1.44
N GLY A 67 2.72 -6.41 1.28
CA GLY A 67 3.08 -7.04 0.02
C GLY A 67 4.00 -8.22 0.15
N TRP A 68 4.01 -9.00 -0.92
CA TRP A 68 4.93 -10.09 -1.15
C TRP A 68 5.50 -9.95 -2.55
N GLU A 69 6.81 -10.10 -2.66
CA GLU A 69 7.57 -10.13 -3.92
C GLU A 69 8.46 -11.36 -3.93
N ARG A 70 8.66 -11.93 -5.12
CA ARG A 70 9.69 -12.91 -5.39
C ARG A 70 10.81 -12.26 -6.17
N ALA A 71 12.04 -12.34 -5.65
CA ALA A 71 13.25 -12.01 -6.37
C ALA A 71 13.43 -13.02 -7.53
N LEU A 72 13.36 -12.53 -8.76
CA LEU A 72 13.63 -13.31 -9.97
C LEU A 72 15.13 -13.51 -10.17
N ASN A 73 15.90 -12.53 -9.70
CA ASN A 73 17.35 -12.53 -9.61
C ASN A 73 17.74 -11.44 -8.58
N GLU A 74 19.03 -11.11 -8.51
CA GLU A 74 19.50 -10.10 -7.57
C GLU A 74 18.84 -8.73 -7.77
N LYS A 75 18.48 -8.34 -8.99
CA LYS A 75 18.03 -6.97 -9.31
C LYS A 75 16.55 -6.84 -9.59
N HIS A 76 15.83 -7.92 -9.86
CA HIS A 76 14.44 -7.87 -10.31
C HIS A 76 13.53 -8.62 -9.34
N GLY A 77 12.48 -7.96 -8.86
CA GLY A 77 11.42 -8.54 -8.04
C GLY A 77 10.07 -8.41 -8.72
N LEU A 78 9.22 -9.43 -8.60
CA LEU A 78 7.82 -9.41 -9.02
C LEU A 78 6.92 -9.92 -7.91
N GLY A 79 5.78 -9.27 -7.71
CA GLY A 79 4.93 -9.57 -6.57
C GLY A 79 3.52 -9.04 -6.67
N ILE A 80 2.83 -9.13 -5.55
CA ILE A 80 1.51 -8.53 -5.33
C ILE A 80 1.49 -7.80 -4.00
N ALA A 81 0.68 -6.74 -3.94
CA ALA A 81 0.49 -6.00 -2.72
C ALA A 81 -0.92 -5.43 -2.59
N LEU A 82 -1.32 -5.31 -1.34
CA LEU A 82 -2.54 -4.68 -0.90
C LEU A 82 -2.17 -3.34 -0.25
N ARG A 83 -2.79 -2.26 -0.69
CA ARG A 83 -2.69 -0.95 -0.04
C ARG A 83 -4.05 -0.51 0.45
N THR A 84 -4.07 0.10 1.62
CA THR A 84 -5.22 0.84 2.14
C THR A 84 -4.82 2.28 2.37
N ARG A 85 -5.67 3.25 2.09
CA ARG A 85 -5.49 4.64 2.52
C ARG A 85 -6.79 5.26 2.98
N THR A 86 -6.69 6.22 3.88
CA THR A 86 -7.75 7.21 4.10
C THR A 86 -7.84 8.11 2.87
N VAL A 87 -9.02 8.67 2.65
CA VAL A 87 -9.25 9.69 1.62
C VAL A 87 -10.17 10.74 2.18
N ASP A 88 -9.70 11.97 2.32
CA ASP A 88 -10.56 13.09 2.69
C ASP A 88 -11.62 13.36 1.62
N GLY A 89 -12.86 13.52 2.08
CA GLY A 89 -14.04 13.65 1.24
C GLY A 89 -14.26 15.06 0.70
N GLY A 90 -13.23 15.74 0.22
CA GLY A 90 -13.27 17.18 -0.11
C GLY A 90 -14.26 17.64 -1.20
N ASN A 91 -15.03 16.74 -1.83
CA ASN A 91 -15.96 17.11 -2.90
C ASN A 91 -17.42 16.89 -2.50
N ALA A 92 -18.15 17.99 -2.36
CA ALA A 92 -19.60 18.01 -2.41
C ALA A 92 -20.08 17.50 -3.78
N TYR A 93 -21.08 16.61 -3.80
CA TYR A 93 -21.72 16.18 -5.03
C TYR A 93 -23.23 16.31 -4.90
N TYR A 94 -23.86 16.73 -6.00
CA TYR A 94 -25.31 16.69 -6.16
C TYR A 94 -25.67 15.37 -6.86
N PRO A 95 -26.32 14.41 -6.17
CA PRO A 95 -26.75 13.17 -6.82
C PRO A 95 -27.67 13.49 -8.01
N ALA A 96 -27.22 13.14 -9.22
CA ALA A 96 -28.07 13.19 -10.39
C ALA A 96 -29.26 12.22 -10.20
N GLY A 97 -30.44 12.78 -9.94
CA GLY A 97 -31.70 12.01 -9.88
C GLY A 97 -32.55 12.13 -8.61
N TYR A 98 -32.18 12.95 -7.62
CA TYR A 98 -33.05 13.22 -6.47
C TYR A 98 -33.40 14.71 -6.41
N PHE A 99 -34.53 15.08 -7.02
CA PHE A 99 -35.16 16.39 -6.84
C PHE A 99 -35.58 16.54 -5.37
N GLY A 100 -34.89 17.37 -4.58
CA GLY A 100 -35.36 17.77 -3.25
C GLY A 100 -34.35 17.77 -2.10
N LEU A 101 -33.04 17.74 -2.33
CA LEU A 101 -32.06 18.09 -1.29
C LEU A 101 -31.54 19.50 -1.56
N ASP A 102 -31.94 20.46 -0.71
CA ASP A 102 -31.43 21.85 -0.70
C ASP A 102 -30.02 21.96 -0.09
N GLU A 103 -29.45 20.85 0.39
CA GLU A 103 -28.14 20.83 1.04
C GLU A 103 -27.12 19.96 0.27
N PRO A 104 -25.91 20.48 0.00
CA PRO A 104 -24.84 19.71 -0.62
C PRO A 104 -24.49 18.51 0.25
N THR A 105 -24.53 17.31 -0.31
CA THR A 105 -24.05 16.12 0.41
C THR A 105 -22.52 16.17 0.45
N ILE A 106 -21.97 16.54 1.60
CA ILE A 106 -20.53 16.53 1.85
C ILE A 106 -20.09 15.07 1.95
N ARG A 107 -19.17 14.64 1.07
CA ARG A 107 -18.51 13.35 1.26
C ARG A 107 -17.71 13.44 2.56
N LYS A 108 -18.02 12.60 3.54
CA LYS A 108 -17.15 12.42 4.72
C LYS A 108 -16.18 11.29 4.45
N ASP A 109 -14.98 11.41 5.01
CA ASP A 109 -13.82 10.51 5.05
C ASP A 109 -14.10 9.11 4.49
N GLY A 110 -13.44 8.79 3.37
CA GLY A 110 -13.55 7.51 2.69
C GLY A 110 -12.37 6.59 2.98
N TYR A 111 -12.53 5.31 2.63
CA TYR A 111 -11.43 4.36 2.60
C TYR A 111 -11.24 3.84 1.18
N GLU A 112 -9.98 3.77 0.78
CA GLU A 112 -9.57 3.20 -0.48
C GLU A 112 -8.70 1.97 -0.23
N VAL A 113 -8.99 0.90 -0.96
CA VAL A 113 -8.25 -0.36 -0.95
C VAL A 113 -7.82 -0.66 -2.36
N ALA A 114 -6.55 -0.98 -2.57
CA ALA A 114 -6.02 -1.35 -3.87
C ALA A 114 -5.25 -2.67 -3.79
N LEU A 115 -5.51 -3.57 -4.73
CA LEU A 115 -4.73 -4.78 -4.97
C LEU A 115 -3.99 -4.62 -6.29
N TYR A 116 -2.66 -4.73 -6.26
CA TYR A 116 -1.83 -4.49 -7.43
C TYR A 116 -0.69 -5.51 -7.55
N GLY A 117 -0.33 -5.83 -8.79
CA GLY A 117 0.95 -6.42 -9.09
C GLY A 117 2.06 -5.38 -8.91
N ASN A 118 3.20 -5.81 -8.37
CA ASN A 118 4.37 -4.98 -8.17
C ASN A 118 5.56 -5.52 -8.96
N TYR A 119 6.30 -4.63 -9.59
CA TYR A 119 7.62 -4.89 -10.13
C TYR A 119 8.62 -3.93 -9.49
N THR A 120 9.70 -4.46 -8.92
CA THR A 120 10.76 -3.69 -8.26
C THR A 120 12.10 -4.00 -8.93
N TYR A 121 12.86 -2.96 -9.25
CA TYR A 121 14.24 -3.03 -9.68
C TYR A 121 15.17 -2.51 -8.57
N TYR A 122 16.12 -3.34 -8.14
CA TYR A 122 17.11 -3.04 -7.11
C TYR A 122 18.45 -2.74 -7.78
N PHE A 123 18.93 -1.49 -7.67
CA PHE A 123 20.16 -1.07 -8.37
C PHE A 123 21.41 -1.80 -7.85
N SER A 124 21.50 -1.98 -6.53
CA SER A 124 22.58 -2.73 -5.86
C SER A 124 22.23 -4.20 -5.62
N GLY A 125 20.99 -4.60 -5.89
CA GLY A 125 20.46 -5.93 -5.60
C GLY A 125 19.60 -6.02 -4.33
N ALA A 126 18.70 -7.00 -4.28
CA ALA A 126 17.61 -7.09 -3.31
C ALA A 126 18.09 -7.24 -1.85
N SER A 127 19.26 -7.85 -1.65
CA SER A 127 19.88 -8.02 -0.32
C SER A 127 20.80 -6.86 0.09
N GLN A 128 21.13 -5.95 -0.84
CA GLN A 128 22.11 -4.89 -0.60
C GLN A 128 21.44 -3.55 -0.31
N SER A 129 22.13 -2.65 0.40
CA SER A 129 21.69 -1.27 0.51
C SER A 129 21.81 -0.56 -0.85
N GLY A 130 20.84 0.29 -1.16
CA GLY A 130 20.85 1.01 -2.43
C GLY A 130 19.50 1.54 -2.87
N PHE A 131 19.53 2.21 -4.02
CA PHE A 131 18.33 2.70 -4.66
C PHE A 131 17.49 1.56 -5.23
N LEU A 132 16.18 1.77 -5.25
CA LEU A 132 15.23 0.91 -5.91
C LEU A 132 14.16 1.73 -6.62
N ALA A 133 13.64 1.20 -7.72
CA ALA A 133 12.63 1.83 -8.55
C ALA A 133 11.70 0.79 -9.13
N GLY A 134 10.45 1.13 -9.39
CA GLY A 134 9.53 0.16 -9.94
C GLY A 134 8.15 0.70 -10.27
N ALA A 135 7.27 -0.22 -10.63
CA ALA A 135 5.94 0.09 -11.13
C ALA A 135 4.89 -0.87 -10.57
N ASN A 136 3.67 -0.37 -10.49
CA ASN A 136 2.53 -1.04 -9.90
C ASN A 136 1.34 -0.95 -10.85
N ILE A 137 0.62 -2.04 -11.04
CA ILE A 137 -0.65 -2.03 -11.79
C ILE A 137 -1.67 -2.91 -11.10
N GLY A 138 -2.91 -2.44 -11.00
CA GLY A 138 -3.92 -3.18 -10.25
C GLY A 138 -5.32 -2.62 -10.30
N LYS A 139 -6.12 -3.07 -9.34
CA LYS A 139 -7.49 -2.62 -9.11
C LYS A 139 -7.57 -1.84 -7.81
N GLN A 140 -8.29 -0.74 -7.86
CA GLN A 140 -8.54 0.14 -6.73
C GLN A 140 -10.04 0.22 -6.49
N TYR A 141 -10.42 0.19 -5.22
CA TYR A 141 -11.78 0.21 -4.74
C TYR A 141 -11.90 1.33 -3.71
N ARG A 142 -12.85 2.24 -3.95
CA ARG A 142 -13.15 3.34 -3.04
C ARG A 142 -14.56 3.17 -2.51
N LYS A 143 -14.69 3.20 -1.19
CA LYS A 143 -15.96 3.28 -0.49
C LYS A 143 -16.11 4.68 0.10
N ASP A 144 -17.15 5.38 -0.34
CA ASP A 144 -17.55 6.65 0.24
C ASP A 144 -18.62 6.41 1.32
N ASN A 145 -18.77 7.33 2.29
CA ASN A 145 -19.78 7.23 3.35
C ASN A 145 -21.24 7.43 2.88
N VAL A 146 -21.46 7.67 1.59
CA VAL A 146 -22.81 7.71 1.00
C VAL A 146 -23.30 6.27 0.81
N ARG A 147 -24.44 5.92 1.43
CA ARG A 147 -25.06 4.60 1.30
C ARG A 147 -25.12 4.20 -0.18
N SER A 148 -24.50 3.06 -0.50
CA SER A 148 -24.52 2.37 -1.80
C SER A 148 -23.56 2.85 -2.90
N TYR A 149 -22.61 3.76 -2.64
CA TYR A 149 -21.63 4.15 -3.67
C TYR A 149 -20.30 3.40 -3.51
N PHE A 150 -20.05 2.45 -4.42
CA PHE A 150 -18.79 1.73 -4.55
C PHE A 150 -18.18 2.01 -5.92
N ARG A 151 -16.99 2.59 -5.95
CA ARG A 151 -16.27 2.88 -7.19
C ARG A 151 -15.09 1.94 -7.34
N ASN A 152 -14.96 1.32 -8.50
CA ASN A 152 -13.76 0.59 -8.89
C ASN A 152 -12.99 1.35 -9.97
N GLY A 153 -11.70 1.06 -10.10
CA GLY A 153 -10.83 1.65 -11.10
C GLY A 153 -9.58 0.83 -11.31
N THR A 154 -8.85 1.14 -12.37
CA THR A 154 -7.50 0.61 -12.58
C THR A 154 -6.51 1.56 -11.92
N PHE A 155 -5.60 1.01 -11.13
CA PHE A 155 -4.50 1.74 -10.53
C PHE A 155 -3.22 1.49 -11.34
N ILE A 156 -2.49 2.56 -11.65
CA ILE A 156 -1.13 2.50 -12.20
C ILE A 156 -0.29 3.44 -11.35
N GLY A 157 0.87 2.97 -10.91
CA GLY A 157 1.77 3.75 -10.07
C GLY A 157 3.23 3.43 -10.36
N ILE A 158 4.08 4.36 -9.94
CA ILE A 158 5.53 4.15 -9.88
C ILE A 158 5.98 4.31 -8.42
N HIS A 159 7.12 3.73 -8.10
CA HIS A 159 7.74 3.90 -6.79
C HIS A 159 9.24 4.04 -6.92
N LEU A 160 9.83 4.78 -5.98
CA LEU A 160 11.25 5.10 -5.90
C LEU A 160 11.65 5.12 -4.44
N GLY A 161 12.83 4.63 -4.10
CA GLY A 161 13.30 4.73 -2.73
C GLY A 161 14.73 4.26 -2.55
N TYR A 162 15.15 4.26 -1.29
CA TYR A 162 16.45 3.79 -0.85
C TYR A 162 16.26 2.80 0.30
N GLN A 163 16.88 1.63 0.19
CA GLN A 163 16.90 0.61 1.25
C GLN A 163 18.27 0.57 1.94
N PHE A 164 18.25 0.38 3.26
CA PHE A 164 19.42 0.26 4.15
C PHE A 164 19.60 -1.22 4.52
#